data_AF-A0A4V0X7C0-F1
#
_entry.id   AF-A0A4V0X7C0-F1
#
_cell.length_a   1.000
_cell.length_b   1.000
_cell.length_c   1.000
_cell.angle_alpha   90.00
_cell.angle_beta   90.00
_cell.angle_gamma   90.00
#
_symmetry.space_group_name_H-M   'P 1'
#
loop_
_entity.id
_entity.type
_entity.pdbx_description
1 polymer ?
#
loop_
_entity_poly.entity_id
_entity_poly.type
_entity_poly.pdbx_seq_one_letter_code
_entity_poly.pdbx_strand_id
1 'polypeptide(L)' 'MTQIVIDKKKYVLLPEKDYKTLQRKAALKMKTEKTFSLAEARVHSKKLIRKWAGEK' A
#
# COMPACT_ATOMS: atom_id res chain seq x y z
N MET A 1 -14.17 -20.71 4.55
CA MET A 1 -12.76 -20.54 4.97
C MET A 1 -12.37 -21.77 5.75
N THR A 2 -11.66 -22.70 5.11
CA THR A 2 -11.37 -24.03 5.69
C THR A 2 -10.10 -23.95 6.51
N GLN A 3 -10.18 -24.29 7.79
CA GLN A 3 -9.03 -24.31 8.71
C GLN A 3 -8.53 -25.74 8.84
N ILE A 4 -7.24 -25.93 8.66
CA ILE A 4 -6.57 -27.23 8.76
C ILE A 4 -5.58 -27.13 9.92
N VAL A 5 -5.59 -28.13 10.81
CA VAL A 5 -4.62 -28.20 11.91
C VAL A 5 -3.64 -29.33 11.60
N ILE A 6 -2.37 -28.99 11.42
CA ILE A 6 -1.27 -29.95 11.20
C ILE A 6 -0.23 -29.68 12.28
N ASP A 7 0.19 -30.70 13.03
CA ASP A 7 1.20 -30.60 14.11
C ASP A 7 0.97 -29.44 15.09
N LYS A 8 -0.27 -29.32 15.59
CA LYS A 8 -0.72 -28.26 16.51
C LYS A 8 -0.63 -26.82 15.94
N LYS A 9 -0.31 -26.65 14.66
CA LYS A 9 -0.32 -25.36 13.96
C LYS A 9 -1.58 -25.21 13.11
N LYS A 10 -2.16 -24.01 13.12
CA LYS A 10 -3.37 -23.68 12.37
C LYS A 10 -3.01 -23.10 11.01
N TYR A 11 -3.50 -23.72 9.96
CA TYR A 11 -3.37 -23.30 8.57
C TYR A 11 -4.74 -22.95 8.00
N VAL A 12 -4.77 -22.03 7.05
CA VAL A 12 -6.00 -21.64 6.34
C VAL A 12 -5.83 -21.99 4.87
N LEU A 13 -6.71 -22.84 4.36
CA LEU A 13 -6.74 -23.15 2.93
C LEU A 13 -7.50 -22.04 2.22
N LEU A 14 -6.84 -21.39 1.26
CA LEU A 14 -7.36 -20.29 0.48
C LEU A 14 -7.21 -20.59 -1.01
N PRO A 15 -8.22 -20.27 -1.85
CA PRO A 15 -8.04 -20.23 -3.29
C PRO A 15 -6.93 -19.25 -3.67
N GLU A 16 -6.19 -19.56 -4.75
CA GLU A 16 -5.03 -18.77 -5.17
C GLU A 16 -5.40 -17.30 -5.47
N LYS A 17 -6.60 -17.08 -6.02
CA LYS A 17 -7.13 -15.74 -6.29
C LYS A 17 -7.22 -14.92 -5.00
N ASP A 18 -7.75 -15.51 -3.94
CA ASP A 18 -7.93 -14.84 -2.65
C ASP A 18 -6.59 -14.61 -1.96
N TYR A 19 -5.67 -15.58 -2.06
CA TYR A 19 -4.29 -15.42 -1.59
C TYR A 19 -3.58 -14.24 -2.26
N LYS A 20 -3.67 -14.11 -3.60
CA LYS A 20 -3.11 -12.97 -4.35
C LYS A 20 -3.71 -11.63 -3.91
N THR A 21 -5.02 -11.58 -3.62
CA THR A 21 -5.63 -10.35 -3.09
C THR A 21 -5.14 -9.99 -1.70
N LEU A 22 -4.97 -10.98 -0.81
CA LEU A 22 -4.44 -10.77 0.53
C LEU A 22 -2.97 -10.34 0.49
N GLN A 23 -2.17 -10.93 -0.39
CA GLN A 23 -0.79 -10.53 -0.61
C GLN A 23 -0.70 -9.08 -1.11
N ARG A 24 -1.55 -8.68 -2.07
CA ARG A 24 -1.64 -7.28 -2.53
C ARG A 24 -2.04 -6.34 -1.40
N LYS A 25 -3.06 -6.69 -0.60
CA LYS A 25 -3.49 -5.89 0.56
C LYS A 25 -2.40 -5.77 1.62
N ALA A 26 -1.65 -6.85 1.87
CA ALA A 26 -0.54 -6.86 2.82
C ALA A 26 0.69 -6.10 2.29
N ALA A 27 0.93 -6.11 0.99
CA ALA A 27 1.98 -5.30 0.34
C ALA A 27 1.61 -3.81 0.37
N LEU A 28 0.33 -3.47 0.23
CA LEU A 28 -0.24 -2.13 0.39
C LEU A 28 -0.26 -1.65 1.86
N LYS A 29 0.63 -2.16 2.73
CA LYS A 29 0.84 -1.71 4.13
C LYS A 29 1.26 -0.24 4.26
N MET A 30 1.38 0.50 3.17
CA MET A 30 1.56 1.94 3.21
C MET A 30 0.16 2.55 3.26
N LYS A 31 -0.11 3.29 4.34
CA LYS A 31 -1.29 4.16 4.50
C LYS A 31 -1.66 4.71 3.12
N THR A 32 -2.95 4.76 2.79
CA THR A 32 -3.44 5.49 1.62
C THR A 32 -2.88 6.91 1.69
N GLU A 33 -1.74 7.13 1.04
CA GLU A 33 -1.15 8.44 0.92
C GLU A 33 -2.17 9.28 0.15
N LYS A 34 -2.29 10.56 0.52
CA LYS A 34 -3.17 11.45 -0.21
C LYS A 34 -2.69 11.48 -1.66
N THR A 35 -3.41 10.75 -2.52
CA THR A 35 -3.20 10.77 -3.96
C THR A 35 -3.69 12.13 -4.44
N PHE A 36 -2.75 12.99 -4.82
CA PHE A 36 -3.06 14.24 -5.48
C PHE A 36 -3.60 13.99 -6.88
N SER A 37 -4.54 14.83 -7.32
CA SER A 37 -4.82 14.94 -8.75
C SER A 37 -3.59 15.48 -9.50
N LEU A 38 -3.52 15.30 -10.83
CA LEU A 38 -2.37 15.77 -11.62
C LEU A 38 -2.11 17.27 -11.46
N ALA A 39 -3.18 18.08 -11.34
CA ALA A 39 -3.09 19.51 -11.12
C ALA A 39 -2.51 19.83 -9.73
N GLU A 40 -3.03 19.16 -8.69
CA GLU A 40 -2.55 19.33 -7.31
C GLU A 40 -1.09 18.89 -7.16
N ALA A 41 -0.70 17.77 -7.78
CA ALA A 41 0.66 17.27 -7.76
C ALA A 41 1.64 18.28 -8.38
N ARG A 42 1.29 18.89 -9.52
CA ARG A 42 2.12 19.93 -10.17
C ARG A 42 2.30 21.15 -9.29
N VAL A 43 1.24 21.61 -8.64
CA VAL A 43 1.29 22.76 -7.72
C VAL A 43 2.14 22.43 -6.49
N HIS A 44 1.91 21.26 -5.89
CA HIS A 44 2.64 20.79 -4.72
C HIS A 44 4.15 20.66 -5.00
N SER A 45 4.53 20.04 -6.12
CA SER A 45 5.94 19.90 -6.53
C SER A 45 6.60 21.25 -6.77
N LYS A 46 5.94 22.18 -7.48
CA LYS A 46 6.49 23.54 -7.68
C LYS A 46 6.71 24.29 -6.36
N LYS A 47 5.78 24.14 -5.41
CA LYS A 47 5.91 24.73 -4.07
C LYS A 47 7.14 24.19 -3.33
N LEU A 48 7.35 22.88 -3.37
CA LEU A 48 8.53 22.25 -2.75
C LEU A 48 9.84 22.69 -3.41
N ILE A 49 9.88 22.75 -4.74
CA ILE A 49 11.07 23.23 -5.49
C ILE A 49 11.42 24.66 -5.09
N ARG A 50 10.43 25.55 -4.99
CA ARG A 50 10.66 26.94 -4.55
C ARG A 50 11.16 27.01 -3.11
N LYS A 51 10.61 26.18 -2.21
CA LYS A 51 11.06 26.11 -0.82
C LYS A 51 12.53 25.68 -0.75
N TRP A 52 12.90 24.64 -1.48
CA TRP A 52 14.28 24.16 -1.56
C TRP A 52 15.23 25.20 -2.16
N ALA A 53 14.79 25.90 -3.21
CA ALA A 53 15.60 26.95 -3.84
C ALA A 53 15.85 28.15 -2.93
N GLY A 54 14.95 28.46 -2.00
CA GLY A 54 15.11 29.54 -1.02
C GLY A 54 15.82 29.15 0.28
N GLU A 55 16.07 27.85 0.49
CA GLU A 55 16.88 27.34 1.62
C GLU A 55 18.39 27.31 1.26
N LYS A 56 18.76 27.57 0.01
CA LYS A 56 20.14 27.85 -0.44
C LYS A 56 20.46 29.34 -0.34
#